data_AF-A0A658NW86-F1
#
_entry.id   AF-A0A658NW86-F1
#
_cell.length_a   1.000
_cell.length_b   1.000
_cell.length_c   1.000
_cell.angle_alpha   90.00
_cell.angle_beta   90.00
_cell.angle_gamma   90.00
#
_symmetry.space_group_name_H-M   'P 1'
#
loop_
_entity.id
_entity.type
_entity.pdbx_description
1 polymer ?
#
loop_
_entity_poly.entity_id
_entity_poly.type
_entity_poly.pdbx_seq_one_letter_code
_entity_poly.pdbx_strand_id
1 'polypeptide(L)'
;YDKPSEEAFSAAFARLREIEQKMTLHSETREIAHINHKSGIEPVAVSSDSFAVIKKAVEIAQASGGAFDPTIGPLVQAWDI
;
A
#
# COMPACT_ATOMS: atom_id res chain seq x y z
N TYR A 1 27.74 -18.39 -4.72
CA TYR A 1 26.62 -17.87 -3.92
C TYR A 1 26.83 -16.37 -3.81
N ASP A 2 25.87 -15.60 -4.30
CA ASP A 2 25.91 -14.14 -4.41
C ASP A 2 26.34 -13.49 -3.10
N LYS A 3 27.36 -12.63 -3.17
CA LYS A 3 27.67 -11.65 -2.14
C LYS A 3 27.21 -10.30 -2.69
N PRO A 4 25.94 -9.89 -2.46
CA PRO A 4 25.49 -8.59 -2.92
C PRO A 4 26.38 -7.52 -2.27
N SER A 5 26.73 -6.49 -3.03
CA SER A 5 27.55 -5.40 -2.51
C SER A 5 26.77 -4.58 -1.49
N GLU A 6 27.49 -3.86 -0.63
CA GLU A 6 26.88 -2.96 0.35
C GLU A 6 26.03 -1.88 -0.34
N GLU A 7 26.44 -1.45 -1.54
CA GLU A 7 25.70 -0.52 -2.39
C GLU A 7 24.38 -1.13 -2.88
N ALA A 8 24.37 -2.41 -3.29
CA ALA A 8 23.16 -3.08 -3.74
C ALA A 8 22.12 -3.19 -2.61
N PHE A 9 22.56 -3.52 -1.39
CA PHE A 9 21.67 -3.51 -0.22
C PHE A 9 21.19 -2.09 0.12
N SER A 10 22.09 -1.11 0.11
CA SER A 10 21.74 0.28 0.40
C SER A 10 20.67 0.82 -0.56
N ALA A 11 20.81 0.53 -1.86
CA ALA A 11 19.84 0.89 -2.88
C ALA A 11 18.49 0.19 -2.66
N ALA A 12 18.49 -1.11 -2.35
CA ALA A 12 17.27 -1.87 -2.07
C ALA A 12 16.51 -1.30 -0.87
N PHE A 13 17.19 -1.03 0.24
CA PHE A 13 16.57 -0.45 1.44
C PHE A 13 16.09 0.99 1.21
N ALA A 14 16.82 1.80 0.43
CA ALA A 14 16.36 3.12 0.05
C ALA A 14 15.04 3.04 -0.72
N ARG A 15 14.94 2.12 -1.69
CA ARG A 15 13.73 1.91 -2.47
C ARG A 15 12.55 1.43 -1.64
N LEU A 16 12.79 0.51 -0.70
CA LEU A 16 11.74 0.04 0.21
C LEU A 16 11.18 1.20 1.06
N ARG A 17 12.05 2.07 1.57
CA ARG A 17 11.63 3.25 2.34
C ARG A 17 10.80 4.23 1.50
N GLU A 18 11.16 4.47 0.25
CA GLU A 18 10.37 5.33 -0.64
C GLU A 18 8.95 4.78 -0.85
N ILE A 19 8.83 3.47 -1.05
CA ILE A 19 7.55 2.79 -1.25
C ILE A 19 6.72 2.84 0.03
N GLU A 20 7.32 2.53 1.18
CA GLU A 20 6.68 2.60 2.50
C GLU A 20 6.23 4.03 2.86
N GLN A 21 7.01 5.03 2.49
CA GLN A 21 6.65 6.44 2.68
C GLN A 21 5.40 6.82 1.91
N LYS A 22 5.07 6.18 0.78
CA LYS A 22 3.84 6.46 0.04
C LYS A 22 2.62 5.74 0.61
N MET A 23 2.81 4.54 1.18
CA MET A 23 1.72 3.61 1.48
C MET A 23 1.40 3.36 2.96
N THR A 24 2.21 3.83 3.92
CA THR A 24 1.89 3.62 5.34
C THR A 24 0.56 4.25 5.78
N LEU A 25 -0.07 3.62 6.78
CA LEU A 25 -1.35 4.04 7.35
C LEU A 25 -1.22 5.09 8.47
N HIS A 26 -0.07 5.15 9.14
CA HIS A 26 0.19 5.94 10.35
C HIS A 26 0.67 7.38 10.11
N SER A 27 0.40 7.97 8.95
CA SER A 27 0.84 9.34 8.66
C SER A 27 -0.04 10.03 7.64
N GLU A 28 -0.38 11.27 7.95
CA GLU A 28 -1.33 12.10 7.22
C GLU A 28 -0.84 12.51 5.81
N THR A 29 0.46 12.35 5.51
CA THR A 29 1.05 12.80 4.24
C THR A 29 0.98 11.75 3.11
N ARG A 30 0.20 10.67 3.29
CA ARG A 30 0.29 9.47 2.44
C ARG A 30 -0.89 9.28 1.50
N GLU A 31 -0.61 8.64 0.36
CA GLU A 31 -1.56 8.45 -0.74
C GLU A 31 -2.78 7.61 -0.31
N ILE A 32 -2.57 6.61 0.54
CA ILE A 32 -3.64 5.74 1.06
C ILE A 32 -4.60 6.52 1.98
N ALA A 33 -4.06 7.37 2.87
CA ALA A 33 -4.89 8.21 3.72
C ALA A 33 -5.72 9.19 2.88
N HIS A 34 -5.12 9.78 1.84
CA HIS A 34 -5.84 10.66 0.91
C HIS A 34 -6.97 9.91 0.19
N ILE A 35 -6.72 8.69 -0.31
CA ILE A 35 -7.76 7.82 -0.90
C ILE A 35 -8.91 7.62 0.08
N ASN A 36 -8.61 7.26 1.33
CA ASN A 36 -9.62 7.01 2.35
C ASN A 36 -10.46 8.27 2.64
N HIS A 37 -9.82 9.45 2.76
CA HIS A 37 -10.52 10.71 3.00
C HIS A 37 -11.40 11.17 1.83
N LYS A 38 -11.08 10.77 0.60
CA LYS A 38 -11.85 11.11 -0.61
C LYS A 38 -12.78 10.00 -1.07
N SER A 39 -12.91 8.92 -0.29
CA SER A 39 -13.76 7.78 -0.61
C SER A 39 -15.22 8.23 -0.82
N GLY A 40 -15.78 7.89 -1.98
CA GLY A 40 -17.13 8.29 -2.38
C GLY A 40 -17.31 9.76 -2.77
N ILE A 41 -16.25 10.57 -2.76
CA ILE A 41 -16.29 12.01 -3.10
C ILE A 41 -15.71 12.23 -4.50
N GLU A 42 -14.44 11.89 -4.73
CA GLU A 42 -13.77 12.11 -6.02
C GLU A 42 -12.61 11.13 -6.24
N PRO A 43 -12.19 10.88 -7.50
CA PRO A 43 -11.00 10.10 -7.79
C PRO A 43 -9.72 10.76 -7.28
N VAL A 44 -8.79 9.95 -6.77
CA VAL A 44 -7.50 10.41 -6.26
C VAL A 44 -6.38 9.93 -7.17
N ALA A 45 -5.56 10.85 -7.68
CA ALA A 45 -4.34 10.50 -8.40
C ALA A 45 -3.26 10.02 -7.41
N VAL A 46 -2.60 8.92 -7.75
CA VAL A 46 -1.55 8.31 -6.93
C VAL A 46 -0.34 7.94 -7.79
N SER A 47 0.79 7.69 -7.15
CA SER A 47 1.98 7.18 -7.80
C SER A 47 1.74 5.82 -8.48
N SER A 48 2.58 5.51 -9.47
CA SER A 48 2.55 4.22 -10.17
C SER A 48 2.74 3.03 -9.22
N ASP A 49 3.53 3.20 -8.17
CA ASP A 49 3.80 2.17 -7.17
C ASP A 49 2.53 1.81 -6.40
N SER A 50 1.85 2.81 -5.83
CA SER A 50 0.60 2.62 -5.09
C SER A 50 -0.50 2.07 -6.00
N PHE A 51 -0.61 2.57 -7.23
CA PHE A 51 -1.57 2.05 -8.19
C PHE A 51 -1.33 0.57 -8.49
N ALA A 52 -0.08 0.15 -8.70
CA ALA A 52 0.26 -1.24 -8.96
C ALA A 52 -0.12 -2.16 -7.78
N VAL A 53 0.14 -1.73 -6.54
CA VAL A 53 -0.23 -2.48 -5.33
C VAL A 53 -1.74 -2.57 -5.17
N ILE A 54 -2.47 -1.45 -5.28
CA ILE A 54 -3.93 -1.41 -5.16
C ILE A 54 -4.58 -2.29 -6.23
N LYS A 55 -4.13 -2.18 -7.49
CA LYS A 55 -4.61 -3.03 -8.58
C LYS A 55 -4.42 -4.50 -8.24
N LYS A 56 -3.23 -4.87 -7.75
CA LYS A 56 -2.96 -6.27 -7.39
C LYS A 56 -3.82 -6.76 -6.24
N ALA A 57 -4.04 -5.92 -5.23
CA ALA A 57 -4.93 -6.23 -4.11
C ALA A 57 -6.36 -6.50 -4.59
N VAL A 58 -6.90 -5.70 -5.52
CA VAL A 58 -8.24 -5.93 -6.11
C VAL A 58 -8.30 -7.23 -6.90
N GLU A 59 -7.27 -7.54 -7.70
CA GLU A 59 -7.19 -8.81 -8.43
C GLU A 59 -7.21 -10.01 -7.47
N ILE A 60 -6.46 -9.94 -6.36
CA ILE A 60 -6.41 -11.01 -5.36
C ILE A 60 -7.75 -11.12 -4.62
N ALA A 61 -8.40 -10.00 -4.30
CA ALA A 61 -9.72 -10.01 -3.66
C ALA A 61 -10.75 -10.77 -4.52
N GLN A 62 -10.74 -10.52 -5.83
CA GLN A 62 -11.57 -11.25 -6.79
C GLN A 62 -11.20 -12.73 -6.87
N ALA A 63 -9.91 -13.04 -7.02
CA ALA A 63 -9.42 -14.42 -7.14
C ALA A 63 -9.69 -15.26 -5.88
N SER A 64 -9.72 -14.61 -4.71
CA SER A 64 -9.98 -15.26 -3.43
C SER A 64 -11.46 -15.36 -3.06
N GLY A 65 -12.37 -14.85 -3.89
CA GLY A 65 -13.80 -14.80 -3.56
C GLY A 65 -14.11 -13.94 -2.33
N GLY A 66 -13.29 -12.94 -2.04
CA GLY A 66 -13.43 -12.05 -0.88
C GLY A 66 -12.76 -12.54 0.41
N ALA A 67 -12.03 -13.66 0.40
CA ALA A 67 -11.26 -14.09 1.57
C ALA A 67 -10.11 -13.12 1.91
N PHE A 68 -9.55 -12.46 0.89
CA PHE A 68 -8.75 -11.26 1.04
C PHE A 68 -9.60 -10.06 0.62
N ASP A 69 -9.70 -9.05 1.48
CA ASP A 69 -10.44 -7.81 1.18
C ASP A 69 -9.63 -6.60 1.65
N PRO A 70 -9.10 -5.77 0.72
CA PRO A 70 -8.31 -4.59 1.06
C PRO A 70 -9.13 -3.43 1.64
N THR A 71 -10.46 -3.56 1.73
CA THR A 71 -11.38 -2.50 2.18
C THR A 71 -11.84 -2.66 3.62
N ILE A 72 -11.42 -3.72 4.33
CA ILE A 72 -11.85 -4.05 5.70
C ILE A 72 -11.27 -3.13 6.78
N GLY A 73 -10.56 -2.06 6.42
CA GLY A 73 -9.95 -1.10 7.35
C GLY A 73 -10.88 -0.64 8.48
N PRO A 74 -12.14 -0.25 8.22
CA PRO A 74 -13.08 0.12 9.27
C PRO A 74 -13.37 -1.01 10.27
N LEU A 75 -13.39 -2.27 9.81
CA LEU A 75 -13.58 -3.43 10.68
C LEU A 75 -12.33 -3.67 11.53
N VAL A 76 -11.14 -3.65 10.93
CA VAL A 76 -9.87 -3.79 11.66
C VAL A 76 -9.77 -2.76 12.78
N GLN A 77 -10.08 -1.48 12.49
CA GLN A 77 -10.06 -0.41 13.49
C GLN A 77 -11.10 -0.61 14.61
N ALA A 78 -12.29 -1.10 14.30
CA ALA A 78 -13.33 -1.32 15.30
C ALA A 78 -12.97 -2.41 16.33
N TRP A 79 -12.10 -3.35 15.94
CA TRP A 79 -11.68 -4.47 16.79
C TRP A 79 -10.27 -4.30 17.38
N ASP A 80 -9.58 -3.21 17.03
CA ASP A 80 -8.23 -2.85 17.49
C ASP A 80 -7.21 -4.00 17.34
N ILE A 81 -7.20 -4.60 16.13
CA ILE A 81 -6.31 -5.70 15.74
C ILE A 81 -5.34 -5.29 14.62
#